data_AF-A0A0G1MZI2-F1
#
_entry.id   AF-A0A0G1MZI2-F1
#
_cell.length_a   1.000
_cell.length_b   1.000
_cell.length_c   1.000
_cell.angle_alpha   90.00
_cell.angle_beta   90.00
_cell.angle_gamma   90.00
#
_symmetry.space_group_name_H-M   'P 1'
#
loop_
_entity.id
_entity.type
_entity.pdbx_description
1 polymer ?
#
loop_
_entity_poly.entity_id
_entity_poly.type
_entity_poly.pdbx_seq_one_letter_code
_entity_poly.pdbx_strand_id
1 'polypeptide(L)'
;MTYTAYATAEVTTAYFIEALDASDQVIGYTEPQTTGFTCTFTVNRTNQIVLNEIFYDPIGDDSGTNPAGEWVELYNNGTTSVDLNGWKIRDAVGNIVTISSANSDNDLNPYTGETVIYSSNWLVVYMQTPAMLDNTGDTVTLLTPTNEPRDSHTYAGGKAEGTTEARNVDGTGFWVDPLPTPVRLNVLTSNDLNPSIRHWDIDSNHMLLGLHA
;
A
#
# COMPACT_ATOMS: atom_id res chain seq x y z
N MET A 1 -5.69 -13.77 6.99
CA MET A 1 -4.80 -14.73 6.30
C MET A 1 -3.66 -15.03 7.25
N THR A 2 -3.27 -16.30 7.34
CA THR A 2 -2.14 -16.72 8.18
C THR A 2 -0.88 -16.66 7.33
N TYR A 3 0.10 -15.89 7.79
CA TYR A 3 1.42 -15.82 7.19
C TYR A 3 2.32 -16.75 8.00
N THR A 4 3.10 -17.56 7.31
CA THR A 4 4.05 -18.49 7.93
C THR A 4 5.44 -18.09 7.47
N ALA A 5 6.28 -17.68 8.41
CA ALA A 5 7.69 -17.41 8.15
C ALA A 5 8.51 -18.62 8.57
N TYR A 6 9.45 -19.02 7.72
CA TYR A 6 10.42 -20.08 7.99
C TYR A 6 11.81 -19.46 8.10
N ALA A 7 12.52 -19.75 9.19
CA ALA A 7 13.92 -19.42 9.29
C ALA A 7 14.70 -20.67 9.72
N THR A 8 15.71 -21.01 8.92
CA THR A 8 16.69 -22.05 9.25
C THR A 8 17.99 -21.36 9.60
N ALA A 9 18.27 -21.23 10.89
CA ALA A 9 19.55 -20.76 11.39
C ALA A 9 20.15 -21.86 12.29
N GLU A 10 21.38 -22.29 11.99
CA GLU A 10 22.21 -23.06 12.92
C GLU A 10 23.03 -22.07 13.72
N VAL A 11 22.61 -21.77 14.96
CA VAL A 11 23.29 -20.78 15.78
C VAL A 11 23.37 -21.23 17.23
N THR A 12 24.48 -20.91 17.89
CA THR A 12 24.72 -21.20 19.31
C THR A 12 24.02 -20.23 20.28
N THR A 13 23.32 -19.23 19.76
CA THR A 13 22.62 -18.18 20.51
C THR A 13 21.12 -18.30 20.24
N ALA A 14 20.27 -18.14 21.25
CA ALA A 14 18.82 -18.22 21.09
C ALA A 14 18.27 -16.95 20.40
N TYR A 15 17.42 -17.12 19.41
CA TYR A 15 16.76 -16.02 18.68
C TYR A 15 15.25 -16.06 18.88
N PHE A 16 14.61 -14.90 18.78
CA PHE A 16 13.16 -14.75 18.68
C PHE A 16 12.82 -13.88 17.47
N ILE A 17 11.65 -14.11 16.87
CA ILE A 17 11.07 -13.22 15.86
C ILE A 17 10.14 -12.25 16.56
N GLU A 18 10.16 -10.97 16.19
CA GLU A 18 9.11 -10.02 16.49
C GLU A 18 8.27 -9.76 15.23
N ALA A 19 6.95 -9.81 15.38
CA ALA A 19 6.01 -9.28 14.41
C ALA A 19 5.57 -7.89 14.90
N LEU A 20 5.67 -6.90 14.02
CA LEU A 20 5.28 -5.51 14.28
C LEU A 20 3.97 -5.20 13.56
N ASP A 21 3.09 -4.41 14.17
CA ASP A 21 1.97 -3.78 13.46
C ASP A 21 2.42 -2.52 12.73
N ALA A 22 1.48 -1.92 11.98
CA ALA A 22 1.67 -0.70 11.21
C ALA A 22 2.19 0.52 12.01
N SER A 23 2.28 0.45 13.33
CA SER A 23 2.80 1.51 14.23
C SER A 23 4.10 1.10 14.93
N ASP A 24 4.83 0.11 14.39
CA ASP A 24 6.02 -0.48 15.02
C ASP A 24 5.76 -1.03 16.43
N GLN A 25 4.51 -1.41 16.74
CA GLN A 25 4.21 -2.08 18.00
C GLN A 25 4.32 -3.58 17.84
N VAL A 26 4.97 -4.24 18.80
CA VAL A 26 5.07 -5.70 18.83
C VAL A 26 3.69 -6.31 18.99
N ILE A 27 3.23 -7.02 17.96
CA ILE A 27 1.95 -7.76 17.94
C ILE A 27 2.12 -9.27 18.09
N GLY A 28 3.36 -9.74 18.11
CA GLY A 28 3.68 -11.13 18.40
C GLY A 28 5.17 -11.34 18.52
N TYR A 29 5.56 -12.33 19.30
CA TYR A 29 6.92 -12.81 19.36
C TYR A 29 6.96 -14.34 19.43
N THR A 30 8.08 -14.95 19.01
CA THR A 30 8.35 -16.36 19.28
C THR A 30 9.09 -16.51 20.61
N GLU A 31 8.91 -17.64 21.29
CA GLU A 31 9.83 -18.01 22.36
C GLU A 31 11.27 -18.16 21.81
N PRO A 32 12.31 -17.87 22.60
CA PRO A 32 13.70 -18.03 22.16
C PRO A 32 13.98 -19.48 21.73
N GLN A 33 14.43 -19.70 20.49
CA GLN A 33 14.80 -21.02 19.97
C GLN A 33 16.25 -21.02 19.48
N THR A 34 16.93 -22.16 19.59
CA THR A 34 18.33 -22.33 19.16
C THR A 34 18.47 -23.01 17.79
N THR A 35 17.42 -23.63 17.25
CA THR A 35 17.41 -24.25 15.92
C THR A 35 15.99 -24.32 15.37
N GLY A 36 15.78 -23.87 14.12
CA GLY A 36 14.56 -24.09 13.33
C GLY A 36 13.25 -23.66 13.99
N PHE A 37 12.74 -22.48 13.67
CA PHE A 37 11.46 -22.00 14.20
C PHE A 37 10.46 -21.69 13.07
N THR A 38 9.19 -21.97 13.37
CA THR A 38 8.04 -21.60 12.54
C THR A 38 7.26 -20.54 13.29
N CYS A 39 7.14 -19.34 12.73
CA CYS A 39 6.23 -18.33 13.25
C CYS A 39 4.99 -18.26 12.37
N THR A 40 3.82 -18.43 12.98
CA THR A 40 2.53 -18.16 12.34
C THR A 40 1.95 -16.91 12.94
N PHE A 41 1.74 -15.87 12.11
CA PHE A 41 0.98 -14.69 12.50
C PHE A 41 -0.29 -14.59 11.66
N THR A 42 -1.39 -14.19 12.28
CA THR A 42 -2.66 -13.99 11.60
C THR A 42 -2.83 -12.51 11.31
N VAL A 43 -2.72 -12.12 10.03
CA VAL A 43 -3.12 -10.78 9.60
C VAL A 43 -4.63 -10.80 9.41
N ASN A 44 -5.33 -10.06 10.25
CA ASN A 44 -6.75 -9.81 10.10
C ASN A 44 -6.94 -8.80 8.97
N ARG A 45 -7.33 -9.28 7.80
CA ARG A 45 -7.82 -8.42 6.71
C ARG A 45 -9.19 -7.89 7.12
N THR A 46 -9.22 -6.72 7.76
CA THR A 46 -10.48 -6.10 8.19
C THR A 46 -11.26 -5.56 6.99
N ASN A 47 -10.58 -5.12 5.94
CA ASN A 47 -11.18 -4.57 4.73
C ASN A 47 -10.73 -5.31 3.47
N GLN A 48 -11.70 -5.63 2.61
CA GLN A 48 -11.44 -6.22 1.29
C GLN A 48 -10.78 -5.22 0.34
N ILE A 49 -11.22 -3.97 0.37
CA ILE A 49 -10.69 -2.89 -0.47
C ILE A 49 -10.00 -1.89 0.43
N VAL A 50 -8.76 -1.57 0.10
CA VAL A 50 -7.87 -0.70 0.88
C VAL A 50 -7.14 0.27 -0.05
N LEU A 51 -6.66 1.38 0.51
CA LEU A 51 -5.70 2.25 -0.16
C LEU A 51 -4.38 1.49 -0.29
N ASN A 52 -3.71 1.59 -1.44
CA ASN A 52 -2.46 0.88 -1.72
C ASN A 52 -1.30 1.80 -2.05
N GLU A 53 -1.53 2.82 -2.88
CA GLU A 53 -0.49 3.75 -3.31
C GLU A 53 -1.13 5.13 -3.56
N ILE A 54 -0.38 6.20 -3.30
CA ILE A 54 -0.81 7.58 -3.43
C ILE A 54 0.29 8.35 -4.16
N PHE A 55 -0.05 8.87 -5.34
CA PHE A 55 0.81 9.73 -6.13
C PHE A 55 0.28 11.15 -6.07
N TYR A 56 0.79 11.93 -5.12
CA TYR A 56 0.30 13.27 -4.82
C TYR A 56 1.13 14.39 -5.47
N ASP A 57 2.43 14.19 -5.69
CA ASP A 57 3.34 15.22 -6.24
C ASP A 57 3.99 14.70 -7.53
N PRO A 58 3.26 14.58 -8.65
CA PRO A 58 3.81 14.14 -9.91
C PRO A 58 4.84 15.14 -10.46
N ILE A 59 5.73 14.66 -11.34
CA ILE A 59 6.67 15.55 -12.02
C ILE A 59 5.90 16.46 -12.97
N GLY A 60 5.95 17.77 -12.71
CA GLY A 60 5.38 18.79 -13.58
C GLY A 60 4.01 19.30 -13.14
N ASP A 61 2.94 18.89 -13.84
CA ASP A 61 1.58 19.37 -13.58
C ASP A 61 0.77 18.30 -12.84
N ASP A 62 0.32 18.62 -11.63
CA ASP A 62 -0.50 17.76 -10.76
C ASP A 62 -1.82 17.36 -11.42
N SER A 63 -2.29 18.17 -12.37
CA SER A 63 -3.47 17.92 -13.20
C SER A 63 -3.13 17.36 -14.60
N GLY A 64 -1.94 16.77 -14.74
CA GLY A 64 -1.43 16.18 -15.98
C GLY A 64 -2.30 15.07 -16.57
N THR A 65 -2.06 14.73 -17.83
CA THR A 65 -2.82 13.65 -18.50
C THR A 65 -2.47 12.30 -17.87
N ASN A 66 -3.50 11.55 -17.47
CA ASN A 66 -3.38 10.22 -16.88
C ASN A 66 -2.37 9.32 -17.64
N PRO A 67 -1.45 8.64 -16.94
CA PRO A 67 -1.28 8.59 -15.48
C PRO A 67 -0.30 9.64 -14.91
N ALA A 68 0.02 10.70 -15.66
CA ALA A 68 1.04 11.69 -15.27
C ALA A 68 0.56 12.76 -14.28
N GLY A 69 -0.74 12.84 -13.99
CA GLY A 69 -1.28 13.64 -12.89
C GLY A 69 -1.45 12.83 -11.61
N GLU A 70 -2.07 13.44 -10.60
CA GLU A 70 -2.35 12.79 -9.31
C GLU A 70 -3.26 11.56 -9.42
N TRP A 71 -2.97 10.55 -8.60
CA TRP A 71 -3.84 9.39 -8.48
C TRP A 71 -3.69 8.67 -7.14
N VAL A 72 -4.71 7.86 -6.84
CA VAL A 72 -4.73 6.93 -5.71
C VAL A 72 -4.98 5.54 -6.25
N GLU A 73 -4.17 4.59 -5.82
CA GLU A 73 -4.35 3.18 -6.12
C GLU A 73 -5.07 2.45 -4.98
N LEU A 74 -5.99 1.58 -5.36
CA LEU A 74 -6.71 0.67 -4.48
C LEU A 74 -6.26 -0.76 -4.72
N TYR A 75 -6.25 -1.57 -3.66
CA TYR A 75 -5.96 -2.99 -3.74
C TYR A 75 -7.08 -3.85 -3.17
N ASN A 76 -7.35 -4.97 -3.84
CA ASN A 76 -8.34 -5.96 -3.40
C ASN A 76 -7.68 -7.12 -2.64
N ASN A 77 -7.71 -7.00 -1.32
CA ASN A 77 -7.29 -7.98 -0.34
C ASN A 77 -8.23 -9.21 -0.22
N GLY A 78 -9.43 -9.14 -0.79
CA GLY A 78 -10.40 -10.22 -0.77
C GLY A 78 -10.16 -11.26 -1.84
N THR A 79 -11.00 -12.30 -1.86
CA THR A 79 -10.90 -13.44 -2.79
C THR A 79 -11.88 -13.34 -3.97
N THR A 80 -12.64 -12.25 -4.05
CA THR A 80 -13.67 -12.03 -5.09
C THR A 80 -13.48 -10.66 -5.71
N SER A 81 -13.90 -10.50 -6.96
CA SER A 81 -13.94 -9.19 -7.60
C SER A 81 -14.97 -8.27 -6.94
N VAL A 82 -14.69 -6.97 -6.94
CA VAL A 82 -15.61 -5.93 -6.43
C VAL A 82 -15.76 -4.84 -7.49
N ASP A 83 -16.99 -4.40 -7.74
CA ASP A 83 -17.25 -3.20 -8.53
C ASP A 83 -17.21 -1.98 -7.60
N LEU A 84 -16.29 -1.06 -7.89
CA LEU A 84 -16.05 0.16 -7.13
C LEU A 84 -16.79 1.37 -7.70
N ASN A 85 -17.63 1.20 -8.72
CA ASN A 85 -18.43 2.30 -9.24
C ASN A 85 -19.26 2.97 -8.12
N GLY A 86 -19.11 4.28 -7.97
CA GLY A 86 -19.78 5.07 -6.93
C GLY A 86 -19.08 5.08 -5.56
N TRP A 87 -18.02 4.31 -5.35
CA TRP A 87 -17.12 4.50 -4.20
C TRP A 87 -16.40 5.85 -4.34
N LYS A 88 -15.79 6.33 -3.26
CA LYS A 88 -15.27 7.70 -3.21
C LYS A 88 -13.90 7.76 -2.56
N ILE A 89 -13.08 8.67 -3.06
CA ILE A 89 -11.86 9.15 -2.42
C ILE A 89 -12.14 10.55 -1.89
N ARG A 90 -11.70 10.84 -0.67
CA ARG A 90 -11.84 12.16 -0.03
C ARG A 90 -10.53 12.59 0.61
N ASP A 91 -10.16 13.85 0.45
CA ASP A 91 -9.00 14.48 1.11
C ASP A 91 -9.32 14.96 2.55
N ALA A 92 -8.37 15.64 3.19
CA ALA A 92 -8.56 16.15 4.55
C ALA A 92 -9.55 17.33 4.64
N VAL A 93 -9.67 18.15 3.59
CA VAL A 93 -10.53 19.35 3.58
C VAL A 93 -11.96 19.08 3.08
N GLY A 94 -12.22 17.88 2.55
CA GLY A 94 -13.54 17.37 2.19
C GLY A 94 -13.84 17.36 0.69
N ASN A 95 -12.87 17.58 -0.18
CA ASN A 95 -13.03 17.36 -1.62
C ASN A 95 -13.26 15.87 -1.89
N ILE A 96 -14.08 15.55 -2.88
CA ILE A 96 -14.49 14.16 -3.16
C ILE A 96 -14.34 13.86 -4.65
N VAL A 97 -13.64 12.76 -4.95
CA VAL A 97 -13.66 12.10 -6.25
C VAL A 97 -14.54 10.85 -6.14
N THR A 98 -15.55 10.73 -7.00
CA THR A 98 -16.36 9.51 -7.12
C THR A 98 -15.77 8.61 -8.22
N ILE A 99 -15.57 7.34 -7.90
CA ILE A 99 -15.00 6.34 -8.81
C ILE A 99 -16.03 5.97 -9.88
N SER A 100 -15.59 6.01 -11.14
CA SER A 100 -16.37 5.63 -12.31
C SER A 100 -15.42 5.22 -13.44
N SER A 101 -15.94 4.60 -14.49
CA SER A 101 -15.17 4.29 -15.70
C SER A 101 -14.60 5.52 -16.43
N ALA A 102 -14.92 6.74 -16.02
CA ALA A 102 -14.33 7.95 -16.58
C ALA A 102 -12.98 8.32 -15.95
N ASN A 103 -12.65 7.77 -14.79
CA ASN A 103 -11.49 8.18 -13.99
C ASN A 103 -10.82 7.03 -13.24
N SER A 104 -11.04 5.80 -13.65
CA SER A 104 -10.36 4.64 -13.07
C SER A 104 -9.94 3.64 -14.12
N ASP A 105 -8.89 2.89 -13.79
CA ASP A 105 -8.17 2.04 -14.72
C ASP A 105 -7.46 0.91 -13.97
N ASN A 106 -7.59 -0.33 -14.46
CA ASN A 106 -6.96 -1.52 -13.88
C ASN A 106 -6.00 -2.25 -14.82
N ASP A 107 -5.64 -1.67 -15.97
CA ASP A 107 -4.70 -2.27 -16.92
C ASP A 107 -3.82 -1.26 -17.71
N LEU A 108 -3.98 0.04 -17.47
CA LEU A 108 -3.34 1.17 -18.17
C LEU A 108 -3.74 1.27 -19.64
N ASN A 109 -4.92 0.77 -20.01
CA ASN A 109 -5.42 0.87 -21.38
C ASN A 109 -6.08 2.24 -21.62
N PRO A 110 -5.61 3.02 -22.61
CA PRO A 110 -6.14 4.38 -22.86
C PRO A 110 -7.57 4.42 -23.42
N TYR A 111 -8.19 3.29 -23.74
CA TYR A 111 -9.47 3.24 -24.46
C TYR A 111 -10.68 2.84 -23.60
N THR A 112 -10.45 2.31 -22.40
CA THR A 112 -11.49 1.85 -21.50
C THR A 112 -11.15 2.30 -20.08
N GLY A 113 -12.16 2.60 -19.28
CA GLY A 113 -11.98 2.74 -17.85
C GLY A 113 -12.81 1.70 -17.14
N GLU A 114 -12.21 1.07 -16.15
CA GLU A 114 -12.74 -0.07 -15.43
C GLU A 114 -13.06 0.34 -14.00
N THR A 115 -14.13 -0.22 -13.45
CA THR A 115 -14.47 -0.05 -12.03
C THR A 115 -14.36 -1.36 -11.25
N VAL A 116 -14.16 -2.48 -11.95
CA VAL A 116 -14.07 -3.80 -11.35
C VAL A 116 -12.63 -4.13 -11.02
N ILE A 117 -12.36 -4.34 -9.73
CA ILE A 117 -11.07 -4.80 -9.24
C ILE A 117 -11.14 -6.29 -8.91
N TYR A 118 -10.33 -7.11 -9.58
CA TYR A 118 -10.24 -8.55 -9.33
C TYR A 118 -9.55 -8.83 -7.99
N SER A 119 -9.71 -10.05 -7.46
CA SER A 119 -8.95 -10.52 -6.30
C SER A 119 -7.45 -10.32 -6.53
N SER A 120 -6.74 -9.80 -5.53
CA SER A 120 -5.28 -9.60 -5.58
C SER A 120 -4.83 -8.79 -6.78
N ASN A 121 -5.59 -7.75 -7.12
CA ASN A 121 -5.32 -6.84 -8.21
C ASN A 121 -5.52 -5.39 -7.74
N TRP A 122 -5.11 -4.46 -8.60
CA TRP A 122 -5.06 -3.03 -8.34
C TRP A 122 -6.08 -2.27 -9.20
N LEU A 123 -6.47 -1.08 -8.76
CA LEU A 123 -7.25 -0.12 -9.53
C LEU A 123 -6.72 1.28 -9.23
N VAL A 124 -6.23 1.98 -10.24
CA VAL A 124 -5.85 3.38 -10.12
C VAL A 124 -7.11 4.23 -10.30
N VAL A 125 -7.27 5.23 -9.44
CA VAL A 125 -8.27 6.28 -9.52
C VAL A 125 -7.53 7.57 -9.79
N TYR A 126 -7.75 8.15 -10.96
CA TYR A 126 -7.17 9.43 -11.32
C TYR A 126 -7.92 10.55 -10.61
N MET A 127 -7.17 11.40 -9.91
CA MET A 127 -7.76 12.55 -9.24
C MET A 127 -8.16 13.55 -10.33
N GLN A 128 -9.45 13.87 -10.37
CA GLN A 128 -9.97 14.76 -11.40
C GLN A 128 -9.47 16.18 -11.17
N THR A 129 -9.28 16.94 -12.25
CA THR A 129 -8.81 18.33 -12.19
C THR A 129 -9.84 19.27 -11.55
N PRO A 130 -9.44 20.20 -10.65
CA PRO A 130 -8.06 20.49 -10.25
C PRO A 130 -7.49 19.47 -9.26
N ALA A 131 -6.16 19.41 -9.19
CA ALA A 131 -5.39 18.66 -8.18
C ALA A 131 -6.04 18.77 -6.79
N MET A 132 -6.18 17.62 -6.14
CA MET A 132 -6.91 17.47 -4.87
C MET A 132 -5.98 17.06 -3.74
N LEU A 133 -4.83 16.45 -4.03
CA LEU A 133 -3.90 15.95 -3.03
C LEU A 133 -2.86 17.03 -2.69
N ASP A 134 -2.67 17.34 -1.41
CA ASP A 134 -1.74 18.42 -1.03
C ASP A 134 -0.28 17.94 -0.96
N ASN A 135 0.62 18.54 -1.76
CA ASN A 135 2.07 18.21 -1.77
C ASN A 135 2.78 18.49 -0.42
N THR A 136 2.14 19.24 0.48
CA THR A 136 2.63 19.55 1.83
C THR A 136 2.05 18.65 2.93
N GLY A 137 1.33 17.60 2.56
CA GLY A 137 0.74 16.62 3.46
C GLY A 137 -0.79 16.71 3.52
N ASP A 138 -1.44 15.55 3.54
CA ASP A 138 -2.89 15.41 3.45
C ASP A 138 -3.36 14.10 4.11
N THR A 139 -4.67 13.89 4.20
CA THR A 139 -5.30 12.63 4.60
C THR A 139 -6.26 12.13 3.53
N VAL A 140 -5.89 11.03 2.88
CA VAL A 140 -6.75 10.34 1.92
C VAL A 140 -7.65 9.36 2.64
N THR A 141 -8.95 9.42 2.37
CA THR A 141 -9.96 8.52 2.92
C THR A 141 -10.71 7.82 1.79
N LEU A 142 -10.71 6.49 1.82
CA LEU A 142 -11.58 5.66 0.98
C LEU A 142 -12.95 5.51 1.65
N LEU A 143 -14.01 5.84 0.93
CA LEU A 143 -15.40 5.75 1.38
C LEU A 143 -16.22 4.82 0.48
N THR A 144 -17.19 4.14 1.07
CA THR A 144 -18.24 3.43 0.31
C THR A 144 -19.18 4.44 -0.40
N PRO A 145 -20.07 3.97 -1.30
CA PRO A 145 -21.06 4.85 -1.93
C PRO A 145 -21.97 5.58 -0.93
N THR A 146 -22.20 4.99 0.24
CA THR A 146 -23.01 5.56 1.34
C THR A 146 -22.22 6.47 2.28
N ASN A 147 -20.97 6.82 1.95
CA ASN A 147 -20.06 7.66 2.74
C ASN A 147 -19.52 6.99 4.02
N GLU A 148 -19.55 5.66 4.11
CA GLU A 148 -18.92 4.96 5.23
C GLU A 148 -17.41 4.82 4.98
N PRO A 149 -16.54 5.19 5.93
CA PRO A 149 -15.10 5.04 5.76
C PRO A 149 -14.68 3.57 5.74
N ARG A 150 -13.77 3.25 4.82
CA ARG A 150 -13.19 1.92 4.66
C ARG A 150 -11.72 1.88 4.99
N ASP A 151 -10.95 2.82 4.47
CA ASP A 151 -9.52 2.92 4.79
C ASP A 151 -9.10 4.39 4.76
N SER A 152 -7.98 4.71 5.39
CA SER A 152 -7.41 6.05 5.34
C SER A 152 -5.90 6.01 5.55
N HIS A 153 -5.22 6.97 4.92
CA HIS A 153 -3.80 7.20 5.10
C HIS A 153 -3.51 8.70 5.15
N THR A 154 -2.65 9.09 6.09
CA THR A 154 -2.16 10.46 6.25
C THR A 154 -0.67 10.46 5.92
N TYR A 155 -0.27 11.30 4.97
CA TYR A 155 1.14 11.50 4.60
C TYR A 155 1.58 12.92 4.96
N ALA A 156 2.86 13.10 5.23
CA ALA A 156 3.42 14.39 5.66
C ALA A 156 3.81 15.32 4.50
N GLY A 157 3.82 14.79 3.27
CA GLY A 157 4.23 15.51 2.06
C GLY A 157 5.73 15.85 2.05
N GLY A 158 6.11 16.76 1.16
CA GLY A 158 7.47 17.31 1.08
C GLY A 158 8.53 16.30 0.61
N LYS A 159 8.11 15.24 -0.10
CA LYS A 159 9.01 14.32 -0.79
C LYS A 159 9.45 14.93 -2.14
N ALA A 160 10.31 14.24 -2.86
CA ALA A 160 10.68 14.67 -4.20
C ALA A 160 9.52 14.40 -5.17
N GLU A 161 9.27 15.32 -6.11
CA GLU A 161 8.34 15.09 -7.22
C GLU A 161 8.62 13.75 -7.90
N GLY A 162 7.57 13.04 -8.29
CA GLY A 162 7.66 11.75 -8.95
C GLY A 162 7.83 10.56 -8.00
N THR A 163 7.66 10.75 -6.69
CA THR A 163 7.60 9.66 -5.70
C THR A 163 6.18 9.44 -5.21
N THR A 164 5.90 8.24 -4.71
CA THR A 164 4.60 7.87 -4.13
C THR A 164 4.72 7.59 -2.64
N GLU A 165 3.59 7.51 -1.95
CA GLU A 165 3.46 6.80 -0.68
C GLU A 165 2.73 5.49 -0.99
N ALA A 166 3.31 4.34 -0.65
CA ALA A 166 2.82 3.04 -1.08
C ALA A 166 2.91 2.00 0.03
N ARG A 167 1.92 1.11 0.15
CA ARG A 167 1.99 -0.04 1.05
C ARG A 167 2.94 -1.09 0.49
N ASN A 168 3.93 -1.49 1.28
CA ASN A 168 4.78 -2.63 0.96
C ASN A 168 4.82 -3.59 2.14
N VAL A 169 4.29 -4.82 2.07
CA VAL A 169 3.58 -5.54 0.99
C VAL A 169 2.21 -4.93 0.65
N ASP A 170 1.78 -5.01 -0.61
CA ASP A 170 0.48 -4.49 -1.07
C ASP A 170 -0.70 -4.86 -0.16
N GLY A 171 -1.55 -3.87 0.06
CA GLY A 171 -2.78 -3.93 0.83
C GLY A 171 -2.63 -4.23 2.33
N THR A 172 -1.44 -4.53 2.84
CA THR A 172 -1.26 -4.99 4.23
C THR A 172 -0.04 -4.43 4.94
N GLY A 173 0.99 -4.05 4.19
CA GLY A 173 2.26 -3.57 4.73
C GLY A 173 2.26 -2.10 5.12
N PHE A 174 3.43 -1.68 5.58
CA PHE A 174 3.71 -0.31 5.97
C PHE A 174 3.76 0.60 4.75
N TRP A 175 3.44 1.87 4.97
CA TRP A 175 3.62 2.90 3.96
C TRP A 175 5.11 3.25 3.85
N VAL A 176 5.60 3.25 2.62
CA VAL A 176 6.98 3.54 2.20
C VAL A 176 6.93 4.42 0.97
N ASP A 177 8.08 4.95 0.54
CA ASP A 177 8.12 5.96 -0.53
C ASP A 177 8.83 5.47 -1.81
N PRO A 178 8.27 4.54 -2.61
CA PRO A 178 8.90 4.06 -3.82
C PRO A 178 8.70 5.03 -5.00
N LEU A 179 9.26 4.63 -6.14
CA LEU A 179 8.79 5.11 -7.43
C LEU A 179 7.37 4.61 -7.72
N PRO A 180 6.55 5.38 -8.47
CA PRO A 180 5.17 5.01 -8.78
C PRO A 180 5.04 3.67 -9.50
N THR A 181 4.14 2.81 -9.02
CA THR A 181 3.86 1.48 -9.58
C THR A 181 2.40 1.28 -9.97
N PRO A 182 1.80 2.18 -10.78
CA PRO A 182 0.38 2.11 -11.08
C PRO A 182 -0.01 0.76 -11.70
N VAL A 183 -1.06 0.17 -11.14
CA VAL A 183 -1.66 -1.09 -11.56
C VAL A 183 -0.70 -2.29 -11.42
N ARG A 184 0.30 -2.19 -10.54
CA ARG A 184 1.34 -3.22 -10.39
C ARG A 184 1.75 -3.37 -8.93
N LEU A 185 2.52 -4.42 -8.67
CA LEU A 185 3.11 -4.67 -7.37
C LEU A 185 4.03 -3.50 -6.98
N ASN A 186 3.84 -2.96 -5.77
CA ASN A 186 4.77 -1.99 -5.19
C ASN A 186 6.13 -2.65 -4.95
N VAL A 187 7.20 -2.06 -5.48
CA VAL A 187 8.58 -2.59 -5.35
C VAL A 187 9.47 -1.49 -4.79
N LEU A 188 10.19 -1.81 -3.72
CA LEU A 188 11.26 -0.96 -3.20
C LEU A 188 12.52 -1.16 -4.03
N THR A 189 13.15 -0.07 -4.45
CA THR A 189 14.51 -0.10 -4.98
C THR A 189 15.51 0.19 -3.86
N SER A 190 16.79 -0.11 -4.09
CA SER A 190 17.85 0.24 -3.14
C SER A 190 17.95 1.74 -2.83
N ASN A 191 17.38 2.60 -3.68
CA ASN A 191 17.37 4.04 -3.50
C ASN A 191 16.19 4.54 -2.65
N ASP A 192 15.11 3.75 -2.57
CA ASP A 192 13.90 4.08 -1.80
C ASP A 192 14.05 3.68 -0.32
N LEU A 193 15.06 2.85 -0.02
CA LEU A 193 15.42 2.48 1.34
C LEU A 193 16.14 3.63 2.03
N ASN A 194 15.51 4.20 3.05
CA ASN A 194 16.21 5.07 4.00
C ASN A 194 17.39 4.28 4.61
N PRO A 195 18.67 4.71 4.44
CA PRO A 195 19.81 3.97 4.97
C PRO A 195 19.80 3.84 6.52
N SER A 196 18.94 4.61 7.20
CA SER A 196 18.69 4.57 8.65
C SER A 196 17.66 3.50 9.06
N ILE A 197 16.80 3.07 8.14
CA ILE A 197 15.75 2.06 8.37
C ILE A 197 16.12 0.86 7.50
N ARG A 198 16.84 -0.10 8.09
CA ARG A 198 17.13 -1.36 7.42
C ARG A 198 15.89 -2.26 7.45
N HIS A 199 14.98 -2.05 6.51
CA HIS A 199 13.94 -3.03 6.18
C HIS A 199 14.47 -4.00 5.11
N TRP A 200 14.30 -5.29 5.35
CA TRP A 200 14.75 -6.38 4.50
C TRP A 200 13.61 -6.72 3.54
N ASP A 201 13.88 -6.74 2.24
CA ASP A 201 12.91 -7.07 1.19
C ASP A 201 12.30 -8.48 1.37
N ILE A 202 11.01 -8.59 1.05
CA ILE A 202 10.23 -9.83 1.03
C ILE A 202 9.73 -10.02 -0.40
N ASP A 203 10.18 -11.07 -1.10
CA ASP A 203 9.52 -11.51 -2.32
C ASP A 203 8.26 -12.33 -1.97
N SER A 204 7.41 -12.53 -2.99
CA SER A 204 6.10 -13.20 -2.92
C SER A 204 6.03 -14.57 -2.22
N ASN A 205 7.13 -15.18 -1.78
CA ASN A 205 7.11 -16.44 -1.04
C ASN A 205 8.07 -16.56 0.18
N HIS A 206 8.87 -15.54 0.53
CA HIS A 206 9.79 -15.65 1.68
C HIS A 206 9.95 -14.33 2.45
N MET A 207 9.58 -14.33 3.74
CA MET A 207 10.00 -13.27 4.67
C MET A 207 11.39 -13.59 5.21
N LEU A 208 12.39 -12.72 4.99
CA LEU A 208 13.69 -12.86 5.64
C LEU A 208 13.84 -11.87 6.80
N LEU A 209 14.25 -12.41 7.95
CA LEU A 209 14.34 -11.75 9.25
C LEU A 209 15.74 -11.22 9.50
N GLY A 210 15.84 -9.96 9.97
CA GLY A 210 17.08 -9.43 10.51
C GLY A 210 17.45 -10.13 11.82
N LEU A 211 18.61 -10.78 11.87
CA LEU A 211 19.23 -11.21 13.12
C LEU A 211 19.78 -9.97 13.85
N HIS A 212 19.28 -9.68 15.06
CA HIS A 212 20.01 -8.86 16.01
C HIS A 212 20.91 -9.74 16.88
N ALA A 213 22.15 -9.31 17.08
CA ALA A 213 23.11 -9.92 18.01
C ALA A 213 22.88 -9.45 19.44
#